data_AF-A0A6A6GTR5-F1
#
_entry.id   AF-A0A6A6GTR5-F1
#
_cell.length_a   1.000
_cell.length_b   1.000
_cell.length_c   1.000
_cell.angle_alpha   90.00
_cell.angle_beta   90.00
_cell.angle_gamma   90.00
#
_symmetry.space_group_name_H-M   'P 1'
#
loop_
_entity.id
_entity.type
_entity.pdbx_description
1 polymer ?
#
loop_
_entity_poly.entity_id
_entity_poly.type
_entity_poly.pdbx_seq_one_letter_code
_entity_poly.pdbx_strand_id
1 'polypeptide(L)'
;MPCFGVYDDLDFEIAHRLKRVGYVFGMFSGNFEDDLRQFPPKSLRELIRETCNNPPLLGDRFELANKLISAFSLFHAAGWLHKGFRSENIFFLHKADGTGVSISQPFIKGFQYSRFQIGESVKFDEEKSPDSEYYYHRTCYRQRRKEIS
;
A
#
# COMPACT_ATOMS: atom_id res chain seq x y z
N MET A 1 1.34 -17.10 -3.90
CA MET A 1 0.46 -17.16 -2.72
C MET A 1 -0.69 -18.10 -3.04
N PRO A 2 -1.10 -19.01 -2.13
CA PRO A 2 -2.26 -19.86 -2.39
C PRO A 2 -3.52 -19.00 -2.49
N CYS A 3 -4.31 -19.20 -3.53
CA CYS A 3 -5.66 -18.63 -3.64
C CYS A 3 -6.61 -19.53 -2.88
N PHE A 4 -7.27 -19.02 -1.85
CA PHE A 4 -8.24 -19.76 -1.04
C PHE A 4 -9.67 -19.61 -1.54
N GLY A 5 -9.93 -18.64 -2.43
CA GLY A 5 -11.21 -18.56 -3.13
C GLY A 5 -11.68 -17.15 -3.37
N VAL A 6 -13.00 -17.00 -3.41
CA VAL A 6 -13.71 -15.77 -3.73
C VAL A 6 -14.64 -15.44 -2.56
N TYR A 7 -14.63 -14.19 -2.12
CA TYR A 7 -15.52 -13.65 -1.09
C TYR A 7 -16.60 -12.80 -1.75
N ASP A 8 -17.87 -13.09 -1.48
CA ASP A 8 -19.00 -12.29 -1.95
C ASP A 8 -19.49 -11.39 -0.81
N ASP A 9 -19.40 -10.07 -0.99
CA ASP A 9 -19.78 -9.08 0.02
C ASP A 9 -21.29 -8.82 -0.05
N LEU A 10 -22.05 -9.77 0.52
CA LEU A 10 -23.51 -9.75 0.47
C LEU A 10 -24.11 -8.54 1.20
N ASP A 11 -23.48 -8.10 2.29
CA ASP A 11 -23.91 -6.92 3.04
C ASP A 11 -23.79 -5.64 2.18
N PHE A 12 -22.70 -5.51 1.43
CA PHE A 12 -22.54 -4.42 0.47
C PHE A 12 -23.58 -4.48 -0.65
N GLU A 13 -23.86 -5.69 -1.17
CA GLU A 13 -24.88 -5.89 -2.22
C GLU A 13 -26.28 -5.49 -1.75
N ILE A 14 -26.68 -5.89 -0.55
CA ILE A 14 -27.99 -5.53 0.02
C ILE A 14 -28.11 -4.02 0.19
N ALA A 15 -27.06 -3.36 0.69
CA ALA A 15 -27.08 -1.93 0.99
C ALA A 15 -27.00 -1.04 -0.28
N HIS A 16 -26.27 -1.47 -1.31
CA HIS A 16 -25.95 -0.61 -2.47
C HIS A 16 -26.55 -1.12 -3.78
N ARG A 17 -27.19 -2.30 -3.80
CA ARG A 17 -27.65 -3.02 -5.00
C ARG A 17 -26.56 -3.19 -6.05
N LEU A 18 -25.31 -3.28 -5.60
CA LEU A 18 -24.12 -3.47 -6.43
C LEU A 18 -23.35 -4.65 -5.88
N LYS A 19 -23.03 -5.60 -6.76
CA LYS A 19 -22.25 -6.78 -6.38
C LYS A 19 -20.79 -6.40 -6.17
N ARG A 20 -20.24 -6.75 -5.01
CA ARG A 20 -18.82 -6.59 -4.67
C ARG A 20 -18.23 -7.94 -4.35
N VAL A 21 -17.21 -8.32 -5.11
CA VAL A 21 -16.54 -9.61 -4.99
C VAL A 21 -15.06 -9.38 -4.69
N GLY A 22 -14.51 -10.13 -3.73
CA GLY A 22 -13.09 -10.14 -3.39
C GLY A 22 -12.46 -11.50 -3.72
N TYR A 23 -11.15 -11.51 -3.95
CA TYR A 23 -10.36 -12.74 -4.00
C TYR A 23 -9.61 -12.91 -2.68
N VAL A 24 -9.68 -14.10 -2.09
CA VAL A 24 -9.02 -14.42 -0.83
C VAL A 24 -7.75 -15.18 -1.13
N PHE A 25 -6.62 -14.61 -0.73
CA PHE A 25 -5.32 -15.26 -0.79
C PHE A 25 -4.86 -15.56 0.62
N GLY A 26 -4.18 -16.70 0.80
CA GLY A 26 -3.58 -17.03 2.07
C GLY A 26 -2.45 -16.10 2.43
N MET A 27 -2.34 -15.78 3.72
CA MET A 27 -1.21 -15.03 4.24
C MET A 27 0.08 -15.84 4.08
N PHE A 28 1.21 -15.17 3.91
CA PHE A 28 2.51 -15.84 3.94
C PHE A 28 2.67 -16.57 5.27
N SER A 29 3.25 -17.77 5.26
CA SER A 29 3.59 -18.52 6.47
C SER A 29 4.45 -17.64 7.39
N GLY A 30 3.86 -17.07 8.43
CA GLY A 30 4.51 -16.16 9.35
C GLY A 30 3.75 -16.10 10.66
N ASN A 31 4.44 -15.79 11.75
CA ASN A 31 3.85 -15.71 13.09
C ASN A 31 3.10 -14.38 13.28
N PHE A 32 2.06 -14.17 12.46
CA PHE A 32 1.19 -12.99 12.52
C PHE A 32 -0.11 -13.31 13.23
N GLU A 33 -0.70 -12.28 13.81
CA GLU A 33 -2.01 -12.36 14.45
C GLU A 33 -3.12 -12.54 13.40
N ASP A 34 -4.00 -13.51 13.64
CA ASP A 34 -5.06 -13.87 12.69
C ASP A 34 -6.32 -13.02 12.90
N ASP A 35 -6.56 -12.49 14.10
CA ASP A 35 -7.69 -11.59 14.36
C ASP A 35 -7.39 -10.15 13.93
N LEU A 36 -7.55 -9.89 12.63
CA LEU A 36 -7.38 -8.55 12.04
C LEU A 36 -8.44 -7.54 12.50
N ARG A 37 -9.53 -7.97 13.15
CA ARG A 37 -10.53 -7.03 13.69
C ARG A 37 -10.06 -6.47 15.02
N GLN A 38 -9.51 -7.32 15.87
CA GLN A 38 -8.93 -6.91 17.14
C GLN A 38 -7.57 -6.25 16.97
N PHE A 39 -6.77 -6.72 16.01
CA PHE A 39 -5.41 -6.25 15.74
C PHE A 39 -5.28 -5.76 14.29
N PRO A 40 -5.87 -4.59 13.97
CA PRO A 40 -5.86 -4.08 12.61
C PRO A 40 -4.43 -3.78 12.14
N PRO A 41 -4.10 -4.05 10.86
CA PRO A 41 -2.81 -3.67 10.28
C PRO A 41 -2.54 -2.17 10.42
N LYS A 42 -1.31 -1.81 10.77
CA LYS A 42 -0.90 -0.40 10.87
C LYS A 42 -0.16 0.05 9.63
N SER A 43 -0.48 1.24 9.14
CA SER A 43 0.25 1.88 8.04
C SER A 43 1.56 2.51 8.52
N LEU A 44 2.53 2.67 7.62
CA LEU A 44 3.76 3.39 7.92
C LEU A 44 3.48 4.85 8.33
N ARG A 45 2.44 5.48 7.76
CA ARG A 45 1.99 6.82 8.17
C ARG A 45 1.58 6.87 9.64
N GLU A 46 0.79 5.90 10.09
CA GLU A 46 0.38 5.81 11.49
C GLU A 46 1.58 5.57 12.40
N LEU A 47 2.47 4.64 12.04
CA LEU A 47 3.67 4.37 12.83
C LEU A 47 4.60 5.57 12.94
N ILE A 48 4.80 6.34 11.87
CA ILE A 48 5.59 7.58 11.93
C ILE A 48 4.97 8.60 12.90
N ARG A 49 3.64 8.71 12.93
CA ARG A 49 2.93 9.61 13.85
C ARG A 49 3.03 9.13 15.30
N GLU A 50 2.85 7.84 15.55
CA GLU A 50 2.94 7.25 16.89
C GLU A 50 4.35 7.31 17.47
N THR A 51 5.38 7.12 16.64
CA THR A 51 6.79 7.05 17.06
C THR A 51 7.54 8.36 16.90
N CYS A 52 6.85 9.48 16.64
CA CYS A 52 7.50 10.78 16.37
C CYS A 52 8.48 11.22 17.48
N ASN A 53 8.16 10.90 18.74
CA ASN A 53 9.00 11.21 19.91
C ASN A 53 10.02 10.12 20.25
N ASN A 54 9.85 8.91 19.71
CA ASN A 54 10.74 7.78 19.96
C ASN A 54 10.86 6.93 18.68
N PRO A 55 11.64 7.39 17.69
CA PRO A 55 11.72 6.74 16.40
C PRO A 55 12.39 5.37 16.52
N PRO A 56 12.07 4.42 15.61
CA PRO A 56 12.75 3.14 15.55
C PRO A 56 14.27 3.27 15.40
N LEU A 57 14.99 2.21 15.77
CA LEU A 57 16.44 2.17 15.65
C LEU A 57 16.88 2.45 14.21
N LEU A 58 18.06 3.06 14.06
CA LEU A 58 18.57 3.43 12.75
C LEU A 58 18.71 2.20 11.82
N GLY A 59 19.18 1.08 12.36
CA GLY A 59 19.29 -0.19 11.63
C GLY A 59 17.95 -0.64 11.05
N ASP A 60 16.90 -0.66 11.85
CA ASP A 60 15.56 -1.08 11.43
C ASP A 60 14.99 -0.18 10.32
N ARG A 61 15.28 1.13 10.37
CA ARG A 61 14.88 2.07 9.32
C ARG A 61 15.60 1.81 8.01
N PHE A 62 16.90 1.50 8.05
CA PHE A 62 17.65 1.12 6.86
C PHE A 62 17.19 -0.23 6.30
N GLU A 63 16.86 -1.19 7.17
CA GLU A 63 16.33 -2.48 6.74
C GLU A 63 14.99 -2.32 6.02
N LEU A 64 14.08 -1.51 6.59
CA LEU A 64 12.82 -1.15 5.95
C LEU A 64 13.06 -0.48 4.59
N ALA A 65 13.93 0.54 4.54
CA ALA A 65 14.25 1.23 3.29
C ALA A 65 14.79 0.27 2.22
N ASN A 66 15.69 -0.64 2.59
CA ASN A 66 16.26 -1.63 1.69
C ASN A 66 15.19 -2.58 1.13
N LYS A 67 14.28 -3.08 1.97
CA LYS A 67 13.15 -3.93 1.55
C LYS A 67 12.22 -3.18 0.57
N LEU A 68 11.89 -1.94 0.90
CA LEU A 68 11.04 -1.08 0.07
C LEU A 68 11.67 -0.79 -1.30
N ILE A 69 12.96 -0.42 -1.34
CA ILE A 69 13.69 -0.15 -2.58
C ILE A 69 13.83 -1.42 -3.42
N SER A 70 14.10 -2.56 -2.78
CA SER A 70 14.19 -3.86 -3.47
C SER A 70 12.87 -4.23 -4.15
N ALA A 71 11.75 -4.10 -3.44
CA ALA A 71 10.42 -4.35 -3.99
C ALA A 71 10.10 -3.38 -5.14
N PHE A 72 10.42 -2.10 -4.97
CA PHE A 72 10.22 -1.09 -6.01
C PHE A 72 11.05 -1.38 -7.27
N SER A 73 12.32 -1.79 -7.10
CA SER A 73 13.19 -2.23 -8.21
C SER A 73 12.61 -3.43 -8.94
N LEU A 74 12.06 -4.42 -8.22
CA LEU A 74 11.41 -5.58 -8.82
C LEU A 74 10.15 -5.19 -9.63
N PHE A 75 9.34 -4.25 -9.14
CA PHE A 75 8.20 -3.75 -9.92
C PHE A 75 8.68 -3.12 -11.23
N HIS A 76 9.70 -2.27 -11.18
CA HIS A 76 10.27 -1.66 -12.37
C HIS A 76 10.86 -2.70 -13.35
N ALA A 77 11.62 -3.68 -12.85
CA ALA A 77 12.18 -4.76 -13.66
C ALA A 77 11.09 -5.61 -14.33
N ALA A 78 9.94 -5.79 -13.67
CA ALA A 78 8.77 -6.46 -14.23
C ALA A 78 7.94 -5.57 -15.18
N GLY A 79 8.36 -4.32 -15.44
CA GLY A 79 7.60 -3.37 -16.24
C GLY A 79 6.32 -2.87 -15.56
N TRP A 80 6.23 -2.94 -14.23
CA TRP A 80 5.08 -2.50 -13.44
C TRP A 80 5.35 -1.15 -12.78
N LEU A 81 4.47 -0.17 -13.04
CA LEU A 81 4.52 1.13 -12.39
C LEU A 81 3.59 1.14 -11.16
N HIS A 82 4.17 1.14 -9.96
CA HIS A 82 3.43 1.22 -8.71
C HIS A 82 3.13 2.68 -8.33
N LYS A 83 2.09 3.27 -8.94
CA LYS A 83 1.68 4.69 -8.70
C LYS A 83 1.25 4.99 -7.25
N GLY A 84 1.10 3.97 -6.41
CA GLY A 84 0.70 4.08 -5.02
C GLY A 84 1.83 3.97 -3.99
N PHE A 85 3.11 4.12 -4.34
CA PHE A 85 4.21 3.91 -3.39
C PHE A 85 4.32 5.06 -2.37
N ARG A 86 3.52 5.00 -1.31
CA ARG A 86 3.38 6.03 -0.26
C ARG A 86 3.24 5.39 1.12
N SER A 87 3.43 6.17 2.18
CA SER A 87 3.40 5.68 3.56
C SER A 87 2.04 5.12 3.97
N GLU A 88 0.95 5.57 3.35
CA GLU A 88 -0.41 5.02 3.52
C GLU A 88 -0.64 3.68 2.84
N ASN A 89 0.29 3.26 1.97
CA ASN A 89 0.22 2.01 1.21
C ASN A 89 1.27 0.99 1.65
N ILE A 90 2.00 1.28 2.73
CA ILE A 90 2.93 0.37 3.38
C ILE A 90 2.31 0.00 4.73
N PHE A 91 2.06 -1.30 4.96
CA PHE A 91 1.40 -1.81 6.17
C PHE A 91 2.26 -2.82 6.89
N PHE A 92 1.97 -2.97 8.18
CA PHE A 92 2.60 -3.92 9.08
C PHE A 92 1.51 -4.69 9.82
N LEU A 93 1.71 -5.99 9.91
CA LEU A 93 0.83 -6.89 10.65
C LEU A 93 1.32 -7.05 12.08
N HIS A 94 0.38 -7.27 13.00
CA HIS A 94 0.70 -7.65 14.37
C HIS A 94 1.29 -9.06 14.40
N LYS A 95 2.27 -9.27 15.26
CA LYS A 95 2.82 -10.61 15.53
C LYS A 95 1.94 -11.36 16.53
N ALA A 96 1.80 -12.67 16.32
CA ALA A 96 1.03 -13.57 17.19
C ALA A 96 1.64 -13.71 18.60
N ASP A 97 2.91 -13.34 18.78
CA ASP A 97 3.59 -13.36 20.08
C ASP A 97 3.23 -12.15 20.98
N GLY A 98 2.36 -11.25 20.51
CA GLY A 98 1.93 -10.07 21.25
C GLY A 98 2.96 -8.94 21.31
N THR A 99 4.11 -9.06 20.62
CA THR A 99 5.15 -8.01 20.61
C THR A 99 4.80 -6.79 19.76
N GLY A 100 3.60 -6.78 19.16
CA GLY A 100 3.11 -5.69 18.32
C GLY A 100 3.55 -5.83 16.87
N VAL A 101 3.78 -4.70 16.20
CA VAL A 101 4.19 -4.66 14.79
C VAL A 101 5.70 -4.52 14.67
N SER A 102 6.28 -5.18 13.67
CA SER A 102 7.71 -5.04 13.36
C SER A 102 7.92 -4.25 12.08
N ILE A 103 8.65 -3.13 12.18
CA ILE A 103 8.89 -2.26 11.02
C ILE A 103 9.79 -2.90 9.95
N SER A 104 10.46 -4.00 10.27
CA SER A 104 11.26 -4.75 9.31
C SER A 104 10.42 -5.71 8.45
N GLN A 105 9.12 -5.88 8.70
CA GLN A 105 8.25 -6.77 7.94
C GLN A 105 7.12 -6.00 7.21
N PRO A 106 7.45 -5.14 6.21
CA PRO A 106 6.47 -4.36 5.49
C PRO A 106 5.70 -5.19 4.45
N PHE A 107 4.42 -4.84 4.28
CA PHE A 107 3.57 -5.25 3.17
C PHE A 107 3.22 -4.02 2.32
N ILE A 108 3.23 -4.18 1.01
CA ILE A 108 2.85 -3.12 0.07
C ILE A 108 1.43 -3.41 -0.42
N LYS A 109 0.56 -2.40 -0.38
CA LYS A 109 -0.76 -2.39 -1.03
C LYS A 109 -0.84 -1.24 -2.04
N GLY A 110 -2.01 -1.03 -2.64
CA GLY A 110 -2.21 0.08 -3.58
C GLY A 110 -2.06 -0.34 -5.04
N PHE A 111 -2.00 -1.65 -5.32
CA PHE A 111 -1.85 -2.19 -6.66
C PHE A 111 -3.04 -1.92 -7.58
N GLN A 112 -4.18 -1.45 -7.07
CA GLN A 112 -5.33 -1.05 -7.88
C GLN A 112 -5.01 0.09 -8.87
N TYR A 113 -3.94 0.86 -8.61
CA TYR A 113 -3.42 1.90 -9.50
C TYR A 113 -2.15 1.48 -10.24
N SER A 114 -1.66 0.26 -10.00
CA SER A 114 -0.51 -0.29 -10.70
C SER A 114 -0.88 -0.65 -12.13
N ARG A 115 -0.01 -0.29 -13.07
CA ARG A 115 -0.22 -0.53 -14.51
C ARG A 115 1.09 -1.02 -15.13
N PHE A 116 0.98 -1.79 -16.20
CA PHE A 116 2.15 -2.11 -17.01
C PHE A 116 2.66 -0.83 -17.68
N GLN A 117 3.98 -0.64 -17.74
CA GLN A 117 4.63 0.57 -18.22
C GLN A 117 4.31 0.89 -19.70
N ILE A 118 3.88 -0.12 -20.46
CA ILE A 118 3.53 -0.02 -21.89
C ILE A 118 2.05 0.32 -22.10
N GLY A 119 1.19 0.23 -21.07
CA GLY A 119 -0.24 0.52 -21.19
C GLY A 119 -0.54 2.01 -21.24
N GLU A 120 -1.38 2.44 -22.19
CA GLU A 120 -1.89 3.80 -22.26
C GLU A 120 -2.43 4.27 -20.90
N SER A 121 -2.10 5.51 -20.53
CA SER A 121 -2.49 6.09 -19.25
C SER A 121 -3.99 6.32 -19.19
N VAL A 122 -4.75 5.34 -18.71
CA VAL A 122 -6.15 5.56 -18.31
C VAL A 122 -6.13 6.46 -17.07
N LYS A 123 -6.54 7.71 -17.24
CA LYS A 123 -6.72 8.67 -16.14
C LYS A 123 -7.97 8.26 -15.37
N PHE A 124 -7.79 7.57 -14.26
CA PHE A 124 -8.85 7.49 -13.25
C PHE A 124 -8.79 8.79 -12.46
N ASP A 125 -9.93 9.46 -12.30
CA ASP A 125 -10.05 10.64 -11.45
C ASP A 125 -9.87 10.20 -9.99
N GLU A 126 -8.63 10.25 -9.52
CA GLU A 126 -8.27 10.02 -8.13
C GLU A 126 -8.83 11.17 -7.28
N GLU A 127 -9.60 10.82 -6.25
CA GLU A 127 -10.09 11.77 -5.24
C GLU A 127 -8.89 12.43 -4.55
N LYS A 128 -8.64 13.69 -4.90
CA LYS A 128 -7.46 14.44 -4.46
C LYS A 128 -7.63 14.87 -3.01
N SER A 129 -7.06 14.10 -2.08
CA SER A 129 -6.78 14.62 -0.75
C SER A 129 -5.60 15.61 -0.80
N PRO A 130 -5.61 16.71 -0.04
CA PRO A 130 -4.55 17.72 -0.06
C PRO A 130 -3.16 17.18 0.31
N ASP A 131 -3.09 16.06 1.05
CA ASP A 131 -1.82 15.39 1.40
C ASP A 131 -1.17 14.64 0.22
N SER A 132 -1.90 14.40 -0.87
CA SER A 132 -1.39 13.72 -2.06
C SER A 132 -0.44 14.58 -2.89
N GLU A 133 -0.34 15.88 -2.62
CA GLU A 133 0.42 16.83 -3.42
C GLU A 133 1.94 16.62 -3.31
N TYR A 134 2.44 16.09 -2.18
CA TYR A 134 3.87 15.89 -1.94
C TYR A 134 4.51 14.75 -2.75
N TYR A 135 3.70 13.87 -3.36
CA TYR A 135 4.18 12.63 -3.98
C TYR A 135 4.25 12.67 -5.51
N TYR A 136 3.83 13.75 -6.15
CA TYR A 136 3.96 13.90 -7.61
C TYR A 136 5.30 14.53 -7.98
N HIS A 137 6.03 13.86 -8.87
CA HIS A 137 7.28 14.38 -9.43
C HIS A 137 7.06 15.69 -10.20
N ARG A 138 7.98 16.67 -10.06
CA ARG A 138 7.91 18.01 -10.66
C ARG A 138 7.65 18.04 -12.18
N THR A 139 7.92 16.95 -12.90
CA THR A 139 7.71 16.88 -14.35
C THR A 139 6.23 16.97 -14.76
N CYS A 140 5.29 16.53 -13.91
CA CYS A 140 3.86 16.70 -14.19
C CYS A 140 3.41 18.17 -14.12
N TYR A 141 4.10 19.04 -13.37
CA TYR A 141 3.81 20.47 -13.33
C TYR A 141 4.27 21.21 -14.59
N ARG A 142 5.19 20.64 -15.37
CA ARG A 142 5.79 21.31 -16.54
C ARG A 142 4.91 21.26 -17.78
N GLN A 143 3.95 20.34 -17.85
CA GLN A 143 3.00 20.25 -18.97
C GLN A 143 1.81 21.21 -18.83
N ARG A 144 1.39 21.57 -17.61
CA ARG A 144 0.25 22.47 -17.41
C ARG A 144 0.55 23.95 -17.74
N ARG A 145 1.82 24.32 -17.91
CA ARG A 145 2.25 25.69 -18.22
C ARG A 145 2.36 25.99 -19.72
N LYS A 146 2.14 25.00 -20.60
CA LYS A 146 2.18 25.18 -22.06
C LYS A 146 0.79 25.22 -22.72
N GLU A 147 -0.29 24.99 -21.98
CA GLU A 147 -1.66 25.03 -22.51
C GLU A 147 -2.40 26.35 -22.21
N ILE A 148 -1.72 27.33 -21.59
CA ILE A 148 -2.28 28.65 -21.27
C ILE A 148 -1.34 29.78 -21.75
N SER A 149 -0.70 29.60 -22.91
CA SER A 149 0.02 30.67 -23.60
C SER A 149 -0.30 30.68 -25.07
#